data_AF-A0A7X8CS05-F1
#
_entry.id   AF-A0A7X8CS05-F1
#
_cell.length_a   1.000
_cell.length_b   1.000
_cell.length_c   1.000
_cell.angle_alpha   90.00
_cell.angle_beta   90.00
_cell.angle_gamma   90.00
#
_symmetry.space_group_name_H-M   'P 1'
#
loop_
_entity.id
_entity.type
_entity.pdbx_description
1 polymer ?
#
loop_
_entity_poly.entity_id
_entity_poly.type
_entity_poly.pdbx_seq_one_letter_code
_entity_poly.pdbx_strand_id
1 'polypeptide(L)' 'MKNIKARSWFQFGVTVIVIIIAVIAGSFLRIRLDLTEDNRYTLSGPTRKVLEEVKNDIFIQVYL' A
#
# COMPACT_ATOMS: atom_id res chain seq x y z
N MET A 1 -36.86 -26.89 -22.21
CA MET A 1 -36.02 -26.63 -21.02
C MET A 1 -34.92 -25.67 -21.43
N LYS A 2 -34.92 -24.41 -20.94
CA LYS A 2 -33.83 -23.45 -21.20
C LYS A 2 -32.50 -24.15 -20.88
N ASN A 3 -31.50 -24.09 -21.76
CA ASN A 3 -30.21 -24.79 -21.58
C ASN A 3 -29.47 -24.25 -20.34
N ILE A 4 -29.77 -24.82 -19.16
CA ILE A 4 -29.27 -24.38 -17.85
C ILE A 4 -27.73 -24.37 -17.86
N LYS A 5 -27.10 -25.39 -18.45
CA LYS A 5 -25.64 -25.48 -18.57
C LYS A 5 -25.03 -24.31 -19.34
N ALA A 6 -25.63 -23.92 -20.46
CA ALA A 6 -25.14 -22.80 -21.27
C ALA A 6 -25.28 -21.47 -20.52
N ARG A 7 -26.39 -21.29 -19.79
CA ARG A 7 -26.59 -20.12 -18.92
C ARG A 7 -25.58 -20.07 -17.79
N SER A 8 -25.29 -21.21 -17.14
CA SER A 8 -24.30 -21.30 -16.06
C SER A 8 -22.89 -20.99 -16.56
N TRP A 9 -22.48 -21.52 -17.72
CA TRP A 9 -21.18 -21.21 -18.32
C TRP A 9 -21.05 -19.74 -18.73
N PHE A 10 -22.11 -19.17 -19.31
CA PHE A 10 -22.14 -17.75 -19.62
C PHE A 10 -22.03 -16.89 -18.35
N GLN A 11 -22.78 -17.22 -17.32
CA GLN A 11 -22.78 -16.50 -16.05
C GLN A 11 -21.42 -16.61 -15.34
N PHE A 12 -20.79 -17.79 -15.39
CA PHE A 12 -19.43 -17.99 -14.90
C PHE A 12 -18.41 -17.12 -15.65
N GLY A 13 -18.46 -17.10 -16.98
CA GLY A 13 -17.58 -16.26 -17.80
C GLY A 13 -17.74 -14.77 -17.50
N VAL A 14 -18.98 -14.30 -17.36
CA VAL A 14 -19.27 -12.91 -16.96
C VAL A 14 -18.69 -12.60 -15.58
N THR A 15 -18.87 -13.48 -14.59
CA THR A 15 -18.31 -13.28 -13.24
C THR A 15 -16.78 -13.18 -13.27
N VAL A 16 -16.11 -14.07 -14.02
CA VAL A 16 -14.65 -14.03 -14.16
C VAL A 16 -14.19 -12.72 -14.78
N ILE A 17 -14.84 -12.28 -15.87
CA ILE A 17 -14.52 -11.00 -16.53
C ILE A 17 -14.68 -9.83 -15.57
N VAL A 18 -15.76 -9.79 -14.80
CA VAL A 18 -16.01 -8.72 -13.82
C VAL A 18 -14.91 -8.69 -12.74
N ILE A 19 -14.49 -9.86 -12.23
CA ILE A 19 -13.40 -9.94 -11.24
C ILE A 19 -12.09 -9.41 -11.83
N ILE A 20 -11.73 -9.81 -13.05
CA ILE A 20 -10.51 -9.36 -13.71
C ILE A 20 -10.51 -7.83 -13.87
N ILE A 21 -11.63 -7.26 -14.32
CA ILE A 21 -11.78 -5.81 -14.46
C ILE A 21 -11.63 -5.12 -13.10
N ALA A 22 -12.24 -5.66 -12.05
CA ALA A 22 -12.15 -5.10 -10.70
C ALA A 22 -10.70 -5.12 -10.16
N VAL A 23 -9.95 -6.20 -10.40
CA VAL A 23 -8.54 -6.31 -9.99
C VAL A 23 -7.67 -5.31 -10.75
N ILE A 24 -7.86 -5.18 -12.07
CA ILE A 24 -7.12 -4.20 -12.88
C ILE A 24 -7.44 -2.78 -12.40
N ALA A 25 -8.72 -2.45 -12.22
CA ALA A 25 -9.15 -1.15 -11.68
C ALA A 25 -8.53 -0.89 -10.29
N GLY A 26 -8.56 -1.90 -9.42
CA GLY A 26 -7.97 -1.84 -8.08
C GLY A 26 -6.45 -1.66 -8.08
N SER A 27 -5.75 -2.16 -9.10
CA SER A 27 -4.28 -1.99 -9.21
C SER A 27 -3.85 -0.53 -9.40
N PHE A 28 -4.73 0.33 -9.93
CA PHE A 28 -4.48 1.77 -10.01
C PHE A 28 -4.65 2.48 -8.67
N LEU A 29 -5.37 1.86 -7.73
CA LEU A 29 -5.49 2.38 -6.37
C LEU A 29 -4.21 2.06 -5.61
N ARG A 30 -3.31 3.03 -5.52
CA ARG A 30 -2.09 2.96 -4.69
C ARG A 30 -2.41 3.18 -3.21
N ILE A 31 -3.31 2.37 -2.66
CA ILE A 31 -3.66 2.45 -1.23
C ILE A 31 -2.51 1.83 -0.44
N ARG A 32 -1.77 2.68 0.26
CA ARG A 32 -0.83 2.25 1.30
C ARG A 32 -1.49 2.50 2.63
N LEU A 33 -2.11 1.46 3.18
CA LEU A 33 -2.51 1.48 4.58
C LEU A 33 -1.25 1.27 5.40
N ASP A 34 -0.74 2.36 5.97
CA ASP A 34 0.32 2.28 6.96
C ASP A 34 -0.30 1.72 8.25
N LEU A 35 -0.09 0.43 8.46
CA LEU A 35 -0.56 -0.28 9.65
C LEU A 35 0.47 -0.23 10.79
N THR A 36 1.55 0.53 10.62
CA THR A 36 2.53 0.72 11.69
C THR A 36 2.09 1.90 12.55
N GLU A 37 1.98 1.66 13.86
CA GLU A 37 1.67 2.68 14.86
C GLU A 37 2.88 3.58 15.17
N ASP A 38 4.02 3.25 14.57
CA ASP A 38 5.30 3.81 14.92
C ASP A 38 5.55 5.12 14.17
N ASN A 39 5.59 6.23 14.93
CA ASN A 39 6.20 7.49 14.52
C ASN A 39 7.74 7.35 14.41
N ARG A 40 8.23 6.33 13.69
CA ARG A 40 9.64 5.93 13.60
C ARG A 40 10.57 6.99 12.99
N TYR A 41 10.02 8.12 12.52
CA TYR A 41 10.76 9.16 11.82
C TYR A 41 10.92 10.47 12.61
N THR A 42 10.49 10.55 13.87
CA THR A 42 10.62 11.78 14.67
C THR A 42 11.65 11.66 15.76
N LEU A 43 12.68 12.51 15.68
CA LEU A 43 13.64 12.73 16.76
C LEU A 43 12.89 13.23 18.01
N SER A 44 13.21 12.67 19.17
CA SER A 44 12.68 13.16 20.44
C SER A 44 13.12 14.61 20.68
N GLY A 45 12.31 15.38 21.42
CA GLY A 45 12.65 16.76 21.78
C GLY A 45 14.05 16.93 22.40
N PRO A 46 14.47 16.06 23.34
CA PRO A 46 15.84 16.06 23.86
C PRO A 46 16.91 15.83 22.80
N THR A 47 16.71 14.86 21.89
CA THR A 47 17.66 14.57 20.81
C THR A 47 17.84 15.78 19.89
N ARG A 48 16.75 16.51 19.60
CA ARG A 48 16.82 17.72 18.77
C ARG A 48 17.68 18.81 19.42
N LYS A 49 17.51 19.07 20.72
CA LYS A 49 18.32 20.07 21.45
C LYS A 49 19.81 19.75 21.44
N VAL A 50 20.17 18.48 21.62
CA VAL A 50 21.57 18.04 21.55
C VAL A 50 22.15 18.25 20.15
N LEU A 51 21.37 17.96 19.10
CA LEU A 51 21.82 18.16 17.71
C LEU A 51 21.96 19.64 17.33
N GLU A 52 21.13 20.53 17.90
CA GLU A 52 21.22 21.99 17.68
C GLU A 52 22.53 22.60 18.20
N GLU A 53 23.18 21.96 19.19
CA GLU A 53 24.45 22.44 19.76
C GLU A 53 25.69 21.96 18.98
N VAL A 54 25.53 21.05 18.02
CA VAL A 54 26.63 20.50 17.20
C VAL A 54 27.03 21.51 16.13
N LYS A 55 28.26 22.03 16.21
CA LYS A 55 28.78 23.05 15.29
C LYS A 55 29.45 22.52 14.01
N ASN A 56 29.62 21.20 13.91
CA ASN A 56 30.30 20.55 12.80
C ASN A 56 29.29 19.86 11.88
N ASP A 57 29.67 19.62 10.63
CA ASP A 57 28.85 18.88 9.67
C ASP A 57 28.57 17.45 10.15
N ILE A 58 27.31 17.02 10.03
CA ILE A 58 26.86 15.68 10.43
C ILE A 58 26.64 14.85 9.16
N PHE A 59 27.40 13.76 9.03
CA PHE A 59 27.21 12.78 7.97
C PHE A 59 26.34 11.62 8.48
N ILE A 60 25.19 11.42 7.83
CA ILE A 60 24.26 10.34 8.17
C ILE A 60 24.29 9.33 7.03
N GLN A 61 24.68 8.09 7.34
CA GLN A 61 24.58 6.98 6.40
C GLN A 61 23.34 6.14 6.71
N VAL A 62 22.42 6.08 5.76
CA VAL A 62 21.17 5.32 5.88
C VAL A 62 21.37 3.95 5.23
N TYR A 63 21.12 2.90 6.00
CA TYR A 63 21.05 1.53 5.50
C TYR A 63 19.59 1.17 5.27
N LEU A 64 19.28 0.63 4.09
CA LEU A 64 17.96 0.14 3.67
C LEU A 64 17.74 -1.30 4.12
#